data_AF-A0A842LPY1-F1
#
_entry.id   AF-A0A842LPY1-F1
#
_cell.length_a   1.000
_cell.length_b   1.000
_cell.length_c   1.000
_cell.angle_alpha   90.00
_cell.angle_beta   90.00
_cell.angle_gamma   90.00
#
_symmetry.space_group_name_H-M   'P 1'
#
loop_
_entity.id
_entity.type
_entity.pdbx_description
1 polymer ?
#
loop_
_entity_poly.entity_id
_entity_poly.type
_entity_poly.pdbx_seq_one_letter_code
_entity_poly.pdbx_strand_id
1 'polypeptide(L)' 'KKRSKLHAHNPPCINARVGDVVKIAECRPLSKTKHFVVVEILERGEV' A
#
# COMPACT_ATOMS: atom_id res chain seq x y z
N LYS A 1 11.54 -11.56 14.68
CA LYS A 1 10.40 -10.71 14.22
C LYS A 1 9.87 -11.29 12.92
N LYS A 2 8.57 -11.63 12.83
CA LYS A 2 7.94 -12.10 11.58
C LYS A 2 7.52 -10.91 10.73
N ARG A 3 7.69 -11.01 9.41
CA ARG A 3 7.19 -10.05 8.43
C ARG A 3 6.32 -10.79 7.43
N SER A 4 5.10 -10.33 7.24
CA SER A 4 4.22 -10.75 6.16
C SER A 4 4.39 -9.83 4.95
N LYS A 5 4.18 -10.36 3.75
CA LYS A 5 4.04 -9.57 2.53
C LYS A 5 2.54 -9.41 2.27
N LEU A 6 2.10 -8.19 2.02
CA LEU A 6 0.71 -7.88 1.72
C LEU A 6 0.62 -7.16 0.37
N HIS A 7 -0.32 -7.58 -0.47
CA HIS A 7 -0.55 -6.98 -1.77
C HIS A 7 -1.64 -5.91 -1.68
N ALA A 8 -1.22 -4.66 -1.75
CA ALA A 8 -2.13 -3.51 -1.84
C ALA A 8 -2.16 -2.95 -3.27
N HIS A 9 -3.29 -2.39 -3.66
CA HIS A 9 -3.41 -1.57 -4.86
C HIS A 9 -2.89 -0.16 -4.57
N ASN A 10 -1.97 0.31 -5.41
CA ASN A 10 -1.48 1.69 -5.41
C ASN A 10 -2.28 2.48 -6.46
N PRO A 11 -3.22 3.36 -6.05
CA PRO A 11 -3.97 4.17 -6.98
C PRO A 11 -3.09 5.30 -7.55
N PRO A 12 -3.35 5.75 -8.80
CA PRO A 12 -2.54 6.76 -9.47
C PRO A 12 -2.60 8.15 -8.80
N CYS A 13 -3.55 8.38 -7.88
CA CYS A 13 -3.62 9.60 -7.10
C CYS A 13 -2.58 9.66 -5.96
N ILE A 14 -2.21 8.52 -5.38
CA ILE A 14 -1.24 8.46 -4.28
C ILE A 14 0.18 8.31 -4.81
N ASN A 15 0.37 7.48 -5.87
CA ASN A 15 1.68 7.25 -6.49
C ASN A 15 2.80 6.96 -5.47
N ALA A 16 2.53 6.06 -4.52
CA ALA A 16 3.52 5.65 -3.53
C ALA A 16 4.75 5.01 -4.21
N ARG A 17 5.94 5.32 -3.71
CA ARG A 17 7.24 4.85 -4.22
C ARG A 17 7.85 3.84 -3.26
N VAL A 18 8.91 3.17 -3.71
CA VAL A 18 9.69 2.26 -2.87
C VAL A 18 10.36 3.10 -1.78
N GLY A 19 10.25 2.65 -0.52
CA GLY A 19 10.79 3.37 0.64
C GLY A 19 9.74 4.13 1.45
N ASP A 20 8.59 4.44 0.85
CA ASP A 20 7.52 5.16 1.54
C ASP A 20 6.85 4.28 2.63
N VAL A 21 6.59 4.89 3.78
CA VAL A 21 5.73 4.32 4.82
C VAL A 21 4.29 4.73 4.50
N VAL A 22 3.48 3.74 4.14
CA VAL A 22 2.11 3.98 3.69
C VAL A 22 1.08 3.36 4.61
N LYS A 23 -0.08 4.04 4.71
CA LYS A 23 -1.27 3.52 5.37
C LYS A 23 -2.14 2.82 4.33
N ILE A 24 -2.49 1.58 4.63
CA ILE A 24 -3.39 0.76 3.83
C ILE A 24 -4.71 0.56 4.55
N ALA A 25 -5.79 0.41 3.78
CA ALA A 25 -7.10 0.08 4.29
C ALA A 25 -7.68 -1.13 3.54
N GLU A 26 -8.56 -1.86 4.21
CA GLU A 26 -9.38 -2.89 3.58
C GLU A 26 -10.34 -2.26 2.58
N CYS A 27 -10.57 -2.96 1.47
CA CYS A 27 -11.50 -2.54 0.44
C CYS A 27 -12.20 -3.77 -0.12
N ARG A 28 -13.15 -3.57 -1.04
CA ARG A 28 -13.69 -4.69 -1.84
C ARG A 28 -12.54 -5.43 -2.55
N PRO A 29 -12.68 -6.74 -2.82
CA PRO A 29 -11.73 -7.46 -3.66
C PRO A 29 -11.52 -6.75 -5.00
N LEU A 30 -10.30 -6.28 -5.25
CA LEU A 30 -9.89 -5.69 -6.52
C LEU A 30 -9.32 -6.75 -7.46
N SER A 31 -8.72 -7.79 -6.90
CA SER A 31 -8.25 -8.97 -7.62
C SER A 31 -8.22 -10.19 -6.70
N LYS A 32 -7.75 -11.33 -7.21
CA LYS A 32 -7.52 -12.54 -6.41
C LYS A 32 -6.69 -12.28 -5.14
N THR A 33 -5.71 -11.38 -5.23
CA THR A 33 -4.74 -11.11 -4.14
C THR A 33 -4.84 -9.72 -3.55
N LYS A 34 -5.43 -8.75 -4.24
CA LYS A 34 -5.52 -7.35 -3.80
C LYS A 34 -6.87 -7.09 -3.15
N HIS A 35 -6.87 -7.14 -1.83
CA HIS A 35 -8.03 -6.81 -0.96
C HIS A 35 -7.81 -5.53 -0.16
N PHE A 36 -6.69 -4.84 -0.41
CA PHE A 36 -6.27 -3.64 0.29
C PHE A 36 -5.93 -2.56 -0.72
N VAL A 37 -6.15 -1.30 -0.32
CA VAL A 37 -5.77 -0.11 -1.09
C VAL A 37 -4.92 0.80 -0.22
N VAL A 38 -3.94 1.48 -0.84
CA VAL A 38 -3.20 2.55 -0.17
C VAL A 38 -4.13 3.76 -0.04
N VAL A 39 -4.15 4.39 1.14
CA VAL A 39 -5.01 5.54 1.43
C VAL A 39 -4.18 6.81 1.69
N GLU A 40 -3.01 6.66 2.31
CA GLU A 40 -2.19 7.80 2.74
C GLU A 40 -0.70 7.42 2.78
N ILE A 41 0.18 8.39 2.54
CA ILE A 41 1.63 8.27 2.76
C ILE A 41 1.95 8.98 4.07
N LEU A 42 2.44 8.23 5.06
CA LEU A 42 2.78 8.76 6.39
C LEU A 42 4.18 9.38 6.38
N GLU A 43 5.14 8.69 5.78
CA GLU A 43 6.51 9.18 5.63
C GLU A 43 7.00 8.86 4.23
N ARG A 44 7.59 9.85 3.55
CA ARG A 44 8.25 9.62 2.27
C ARG A 44 9.65 9.11 2.53
N GLY A 45 9.96 7.94 1.97
CA GLY A 45 11.32 7.41 2.02
C GLY A 45 12.16 8.16 1.00
N GLU A 46 13.23 8.82 1.45
CA GLU A 46 14.29 9.24 0.54
C GLU A 46 15.05 7.99 0.11
N VAL A 47 15.11 7.79 -1.20
CA VAL A 47 15.85 6.70 -1.87
C VAL A 47 17.00 7.30 -2.64
#